data_AF-A0A7Y3MAZ7-F1
#
_entry.id   AF-A0A7Y3MAZ7-F1
#
_cell.length_a   1.000
_cell.length_b   1.000
_cell.length_c   1.000
_cell.angle_alpha   90.00
_cell.angle_beta   90.00
_cell.angle_gamma   90.00
#
_symmetry.space_group_name_H-M   'P 1'
#
loop_
_entity.id
_entity.type
_entity.pdbx_description
1 polymer ?
#
loop_
_entity_poly.entity_id
_entity_poly.type
_entity_poly.pdbx_seq_one_letter_code
_entity_poly.pdbx_strand_id
1 'polypeptide(L)'
;MMKKFAIIVLLPILFLVTGCQKDIIGEEDDPITITTPPQELKLSEVSGIITNDNNDPLSDVIIKYNDVEYLSDENGYFLIPQTGIPSDGGILYISKSGYYDNYKFILGEAQTRSHIRVHMIEKNLTTTINAINGGEANLDIGAKIIFPERAFVDDNNVSYEGEVSIYAHWYDPSSQNLPHSMPGDLRGLSQEGKLVQLATYGMMAVELFTANGQSLQLGEGISATIEFPIPETLQNSAPETIVTWSLNEETVYWEEESTATLVDGKYIAEVTHFSFWNCDAPFPLVNIYGKLVNQDGQALPWHLICILA
;
A
#
# COMPACT_ATOMS: atom_id res chain seq x y z
N MET A 1 -39.60 23.15 -101.62
CA MET A 1 -39.37 23.31 -100.17
C MET A 1 -38.08 22.60 -99.81
N MET A 2 -36.99 23.37 -99.67
CA MET A 2 -35.63 22.86 -99.53
C MET A 2 -35.22 22.93 -98.06
N LYS A 3 -34.83 21.80 -97.46
CA LYS A 3 -34.09 21.77 -96.18
C LYS A 3 -32.62 21.55 -96.49
N LYS A 4 -31.79 22.56 -96.24
CA LYS A 4 -30.33 22.49 -96.28
C LYS A 4 -29.84 22.16 -94.87
N PHE A 5 -29.09 21.06 -94.74
CA PHE A 5 -28.29 20.74 -93.57
C PHE A 5 -26.91 21.39 -93.73
N ALA A 6 -26.45 22.11 -92.71
CA ALA A 6 -25.09 22.62 -92.60
C ALA A 6 -24.51 22.20 -91.25
N ILE A 7 -23.36 21.55 -91.32
CA ILE A 7 -22.53 21.11 -90.20
C ILE A 7 -21.68 22.31 -89.74
N ILE A 8 -21.67 22.61 -88.44
CA ILE A 8 -20.62 23.43 -87.82
C ILE A 8 -20.18 22.77 -86.52
N VAL A 9 -18.90 22.42 -86.50
CA VAL A 9 -18.09 21.93 -85.39
C VAL A 9 -17.81 23.09 -84.43
N LEU A 10 -17.97 22.90 -83.11
CA LEU A 10 -17.44 23.81 -82.10
C LEU A 10 -16.83 23.04 -80.92
N LEU A 11 -15.55 23.37 -80.69
CA LEU A 11 -14.60 23.02 -79.63
C LEU A 11 -15.19 22.75 -78.23
N PRO A 12 -14.71 21.74 -77.47
CA PRO A 12 -14.90 21.73 -76.02
C PRO A 12 -13.85 22.66 -75.37
N ILE A 13 -14.33 23.67 -74.66
CA ILE A 13 -13.53 24.51 -73.77
C ILE A 13 -13.17 23.67 -72.54
N LEU A 14 -11.87 23.44 -72.37
CA LEU A 14 -11.26 22.83 -71.19
C LEU A 14 -11.41 23.81 -70.01
N PHE A 15 -12.45 23.62 -69.18
CA PHE A 15 -12.54 24.29 -67.88
C PHE A 15 -11.52 23.67 -66.93
N LEU A 16 -10.40 24.36 -66.76
CA LEU A 16 -9.51 24.23 -65.61
C LEU A 16 -10.26 24.73 -64.37
N VAL A 17 -11.01 23.84 -63.72
CA VAL A 17 -11.41 24.05 -62.33
C VAL A 17 -10.25 23.59 -61.46
N THR A 18 -9.56 24.58 -60.92
CA THR A 18 -8.66 24.48 -59.79
C THR A 18 -9.41 23.86 -58.62
N GLY A 19 -9.31 22.54 -58.47
CA GLY A 19 -9.61 21.88 -57.22
C GLY A 19 -8.52 22.24 -56.23
N CYS A 20 -8.84 23.07 -55.24
CA CYS A 20 -8.09 23.07 -53.99
C CYS A 20 -8.21 21.65 -53.42
N GLN A 21 -7.20 20.81 -53.65
CA GLN A 21 -6.90 19.76 -52.69
C GLN A 21 -6.59 20.49 -51.39
N LYS A 22 -7.46 20.31 -50.38
CA LYS A 22 -6.98 20.44 -49.01
C LYS A 22 -5.90 19.37 -48.88
N ASP A 23 -4.67 19.80 -48.65
CA ASP A 23 -3.65 18.93 -48.12
C ASP A 23 -4.23 18.27 -46.88
N ILE A 24 -4.34 16.94 -46.90
CA ILE A 24 -4.55 16.16 -45.69
C ILE A 24 -3.21 16.24 -44.97
N ILE A 25 -3.04 17.33 -44.22
CA ILE A 25 -2.12 17.37 -43.09
C ILE A 25 -2.59 16.25 -42.18
N GLY A 26 -1.65 15.39 -41.76
CA GLY A 26 -1.93 14.16 -41.03
C GLY A 26 -2.94 14.37 -39.90
N GLU A 27 -3.65 13.29 -39.55
CA GLU A 27 -4.38 13.21 -38.30
C GLU A 27 -3.49 13.80 -37.20
N GLU A 28 -3.82 15.00 -36.73
CA GLU A 28 -3.35 15.45 -35.43
C GLU A 28 -3.97 14.42 -34.49
N ASP A 29 -3.13 13.58 -33.89
CA ASP A 29 -3.51 12.77 -32.75
C ASP A 29 -4.12 13.73 -31.73
N ASP A 30 -5.46 13.79 -31.70
CA ASP A 30 -6.18 14.36 -30.58
C ASP A 30 -5.55 13.72 -29.33
N PRO A 31 -5.08 14.51 -28.34
CA PRO A 31 -4.47 13.93 -27.17
C PRO A 31 -5.49 12.95 -26.59
N ILE A 32 -5.11 11.66 -26.54
CA ILE A 32 -5.90 10.62 -25.90
C ILE A 32 -6.09 11.10 -24.47
N THR A 33 -7.23 11.71 -24.21
CA THR A 33 -7.64 12.02 -22.86
C THR A 33 -8.03 10.68 -22.30
N ILE A 34 -7.11 10.06 -21.57
CA ILE A 34 -7.42 8.92 -20.70
C ILE A 34 -8.37 9.49 -19.66
N THR A 35 -9.66 9.51 -19.99
CA THR A 35 -10.70 9.74 -19.01
C THR A 35 -10.80 8.44 -18.25
N THR A 36 -10.16 8.38 -17.09
CA THR A 36 -10.41 7.32 -16.13
C THR A 36 -11.93 7.28 -15.93
N PRO A 37 -12.59 6.14 -16.18
CA PRO A 37 -14.03 6.06 -16.02
C PRO A 37 -14.40 6.53 -14.61
N PRO A 38 -15.49 7.30 -14.42
CA PRO A 38 -15.89 7.78 -13.11
C PRO A 38 -15.99 6.61 -12.13
N GLN A 39 -15.21 6.68 -11.04
CA GLN A 39 -15.21 5.67 -10.00
C GLN A 39 -16.58 5.67 -9.30
N GLU A 40 -17.24 4.51 -9.25
CA GLU A 40 -18.52 4.40 -8.54
C GLU A 40 -18.30 4.61 -7.04
N LEU A 41 -19.01 5.58 -6.47
CA LEU A 41 -18.95 5.90 -5.05
C LEU A 41 -20.15 5.30 -4.32
N LYS A 42 -19.86 4.53 -3.26
CA LYS A 42 -20.84 4.02 -2.32
C LYS A 42 -20.90 4.91 -1.09
N LEU A 43 -22.09 5.42 -0.80
CA LEU A 43 -22.33 6.32 0.32
C LEU A 43 -22.49 5.51 1.62
N SER A 44 -21.51 5.62 2.51
CA SER A 44 -21.41 4.78 3.72
C SER A 44 -20.85 5.58 4.89
N GLU A 45 -21.22 5.20 6.12
CA GLU A 45 -20.52 5.64 7.33
C GLU A 45 -19.35 4.70 7.63
N VAL A 46 -18.33 5.21 8.32
CA VAL A 46 -17.22 4.39 8.81
C VAL A 46 -17.00 4.71 10.27
N SER A 47 -16.90 3.67 11.09
CA SER A 47 -16.58 3.80 12.50
C SER A 47 -15.47 2.83 12.87
N GLY A 48 -14.85 3.04 14.02
CA GLY A 48 -13.91 2.05 14.54
C GLY A 48 -13.52 2.30 15.97
N ILE A 49 -12.75 1.35 16.51
CA ILE A 49 -12.10 1.44 17.81
C ILE A 49 -10.59 1.34 17.59
N ILE A 50 -9.85 2.24 18.22
CA ILE A 50 -8.40 2.30 18.19
C ILE A 50 -7.86 2.01 19.59
N THR A 51 -6.93 1.06 19.67
CA THR A 51 -6.32 0.60 20.93
C THR A 51 -4.79 0.56 20.83
N ASN A 52 -4.10 0.50 21.96
CA ASN A 52 -2.66 0.23 22.04
C ASN A 52 -2.37 -1.26 22.35
N ASP A 53 -1.09 -1.60 22.50
CA ASP A 53 -0.58 -2.95 22.82
C ASP A 53 -1.19 -3.59 24.09
N ASN A 54 -1.67 -2.79 25.05
CA ASN A 54 -2.36 -3.27 26.25
C ASN A 54 -3.88 -3.47 26.05
N ASN A 55 -4.39 -3.21 24.85
CA ASN A 55 -5.82 -3.10 24.51
C ASN A 55 -6.55 -1.94 25.19
N ASP A 56 -5.81 -0.95 25.69
CA ASP A 56 -6.41 0.28 26.20
C ASP A 56 -6.85 1.17 25.03
N PRO A 57 -7.99 1.86 25.13
CA PRO A 57 -8.44 2.79 24.11
C PRO A 57 -7.46 3.96 23.92
N LEU A 58 -7.26 4.39 22.67
CA LEU A 58 -6.42 5.54 22.33
C LEU A 58 -7.25 6.74 21.88
N SER A 59 -7.27 7.80 22.68
CA SER A 59 -7.85 9.10 22.31
C SER A 59 -6.93 9.91 21.42
N ASP A 60 -7.47 10.90 20.73
CA ASP A 60 -6.72 11.89 19.94
C ASP A 60 -5.77 11.24 18.93
N VAL A 61 -6.18 10.09 18.38
CA VAL A 61 -5.57 9.52 17.19
C VAL A 61 -6.12 10.29 16.00
N ILE A 62 -5.27 10.64 15.03
CA ILE A 62 -5.68 11.28 13.79
C ILE A 62 -6.11 10.20 12.82
N ILE A 63 -7.34 10.27 12.33
CA ILE A 63 -7.84 9.44 11.24
C ILE A 63 -8.10 10.37 10.07
N LYS A 64 -7.35 10.21 8.99
CA LYS A 64 -7.51 10.95 7.75
C LYS A 64 -8.13 10.06 6.68
N TYR A 65 -9.21 10.56 6.09
CA TYR A 65 -9.87 9.98 4.92
C TYR A 65 -10.05 11.07 3.87
N ASN A 66 -9.46 10.88 2.70
CA ASN A 66 -9.22 11.97 1.73
C ASN A 66 -8.49 13.14 2.42
N ASP A 67 -8.94 14.38 2.23
CA ASP A 67 -8.36 15.58 2.86
C ASP A 67 -9.04 15.98 4.17
N VAL A 68 -9.84 15.09 4.76
CA VAL A 68 -10.57 15.37 6.01
C VAL A 68 -9.99 14.57 7.16
N GLU A 69 -9.69 15.28 8.24
CA GLU A 69 -9.19 14.71 9.49
C GLU A 69 -10.31 14.56 10.52
N TYR A 70 -10.27 13.43 11.23
CA TYR A 70 -11.14 13.07 12.34
C TYR A 70 -10.26 12.66 13.52
N LEU A 71 -10.82 12.69 14.73
CA LEU A 71 -10.14 12.27 15.95
C LEU A 71 -10.90 11.16 16.65
N SER A 72 -10.18 10.22 17.26
CA SER A 72 -10.77 9.29 18.22
C SER A 72 -11.08 9.97 19.55
N ASP A 73 -12.16 9.55 20.21
CA ASP A 73 -12.56 10.02 21.54
C ASP A 73 -11.83 9.28 22.68
N GLU A 74 -12.19 9.59 23.93
CA GLU A 74 -11.61 8.97 25.14
C GLU A 74 -11.76 7.44 25.22
N ASN A 75 -12.70 6.87 24.46
CA ASN A 75 -12.93 5.42 24.36
C ASN A 75 -12.26 4.82 23.12
N GLY A 76 -11.39 5.59 22.44
CA GLY A 76 -10.74 5.19 21.20
C GLY A 76 -11.69 5.09 20.02
N TYR A 77 -12.93 5.56 20.16
CA TYR A 77 -13.93 5.48 19.12
C TYR A 77 -13.80 6.65 18.14
N PHE A 78 -13.92 6.37 16.85
CA PHE A 78 -14.06 7.40 15.83
C PHE A 78 -15.27 7.14 14.93
N LEU A 79 -15.79 8.21 14.34
CA LEU A 79 -16.85 8.17 13.34
C LEU A 79 -16.50 9.12 12.20
N ILE A 80 -16.38 8.56 11.01
CA ILE A 80 -16.43 9.28 9.75
C ILE A 80 -17.91 9.28 9.33
N PRO A 81 -18.56 10.47 9.31
CA PRO A 81 -19.93 10.58 8.85
C PRO A 81 -20.08 10.08 7.42
N GLN A 82 -21.32 9.91 6.99
CA GLN A 82 -21.65 9.38 5.68
C GLN A 82 -20.85 10.09 4.56
N THR A 83 -19.98 9.33 3.89
CA THR A 83 -19.04 9.82 2.88
C THR A 83 -19.01 8.90 1.66
N GLY A 84 -18.55 9.40 0.53
CA GLY A 84 -18.36 8.62 -0.69
C GLY A 84 -17.12 7.73 -0.55
N ILE A 85 -17.31 6.42 -0.60
CA ILE A 85 -16.23 5.43 -0.63
C ILE A 85 -16.20 4.79 -2.01
N PRO A 86 -15.04 4.77 -2.69
CA PRO A 86 -14.89 4.04 -3.92
C PRO A 86 -15.32 2.57 -3.83
N SER A 87 -15.92 2.05 -4.89
CA SER A 87 -16.37 0.65 -4.96
C SER A 87 -15.24 -0.38 -4.82
N ASP A 88 -14.01 -0.01 -5.17
CA ASP A 88 -12.75 -0.75 -5.01
C ASP A 88 -12.01 -0.47 -3.68
N GLY A 89 -12.57 0.44 -2.87
CA GLY A 89 -12.14 0.72 -1.50
C GLY A 89 -11.54 2.11 -1.30
N GLY A 90 -11.73 2.63 -0.08
CA GLY A 90 -11.09 3.84 0.41
C GLY A 90 -9.93 3.53 1.34
N ILE A 91 -9.00 4.48 1.50
CA ILE A 91 -7.83 4.36 2.38
C ILE A 91 -8.01 5.29 3.58
N LEU A 92 -7.85 4.72 4.78
CA LEU A 92 -7.70 5.45 6.02
C LEU A 92 -6.22 5.53 6.38
N TYR A 93 -5.75 6.75 6.62
CA TYR A 93 -4.44 7.04 7.18
C TYR A 93 -4.63 7.33 8.67
N ILE A 94 -3.92 6.62 9.52
CA ILE A 94 -4.14 6.65 10.97
C ILE A 94 -2.79 6.90 11.63
N SER A 95 -2.67 8.02 12.34
CA SER A 95 -1.40 8.43 12.94
C SER A 95 -1.58 8.97 14.35
N LYS A 96 -0.54 8.75 15.17
CA LYS A 96 -0.44 9.28 16.53
C LYS A 96 1.04 9.37 16.90
N SER A 97 1.47 10.52 17.43
CA SER A 97 2.84 10.69 17.92
C SER A 97 3.20 9.60 18.93
N GLY A 98 4.37 8.99 18.75
CA GLY A 98 4.84 7.86 19.57
C GLY A 98 4.40 6.47 19.08
N TYR A 99 3.62 6.39 18.00
CA TYR A 99 3.16 5.12 17.41
C TYR A 99 3.60 5.01 15.95
N TYR A 100 3.71 3.78 15.45
CA TYR A 100 3.82 3.53 14.01
C TYR A 100 2.52 3.94 13.32
N ASP A 101 2.67 4.61 12.18
CA ASP A 101 1.53 4.96 11.35
C ASP A 101 0.84 3.69 10.86
N ASN A 102 -0.47 3.78 10.70
CA ASN A 102 -1.29 2.66 10.31
C ASN A 102 -2.18 3.03 9.14
N TYR A 103 -2.36 2.08 8.24
CA TYR A 103 -3.11 2.27 7.01
C TYR A 103 -4.17 1.19 6.95
N LYS A 104 -5.42 1.54 6.65
CA LYS A 104 -6.51 0.57 6.55
C LYS A 104 -7.35 0.83 5.33
N PHE A 105 -7.66 -0.23 4.61
CA PHE A 105 -8.66 -0.17 3.58
C PHE A 105 -10.06 -0.35 4.15
N ILE A 106 -11.00 0.39 3.57
CA ILE A 106 -12.42 0.33 3.91
C ILE A 106 -13.22 0.11 2.64
N LEU A 107 -14.14 -0.85 2.69
CA LEU A 107 -15.13 -1.04 1.64
C LEU A 107 -16.43 -0.38 2.09
N GLY A 108 -16.97 0.50 1.25
CA GLY A 108 -18.29 1.08 1.47
C GLY A 108 -19.37 0.12 1.02
N GLU A 109 -20.49 0.10 1.73
CA GLU A 109 -21.74 -0.50 1.25
C GLU A 109 -22.87 0.50 1.51
N ALA A 110 -23.68 0.75 0.49
CA ALA A 110 -24.63 1.85 0.51
C ALA A 110 -25.58 1.76 1.72
N GLN A 111 -25.73 2.87 2.45
CA GLN A 111 -26.61 2.97 3.63
C GLN A 111 -26.24 2.01 4.77
N THR A 112 -24.99 1.56 4.81
CA THR A 112 -24.45 0.78 5.93
C THR A 112 -23.39 1.58 6.68
N ARG A 113 -22.97 1.03 7.83
CA ARG A 113 -21.81 1.50 8.58
C ARG A 113 -20.75 0.41 8.58
N SER A 114 -19.62 0.69 7.93
CA SER A 114 -18.43 -0.15 8.04
C SER A 114 -17.78 0.08 9.39
N HIS A 115 -17.30 -1.00 10.00
CA HIS A 115 -16.63 -0.96 11.30
C HIS A 115 -15.26 -1.60 11.20
N ILE A 116 -14.23 -0.91 11.68
CA ILE A 116 -12.87 -1.43 11.74
C ILE A 116 -12.31 -1.40 13.16
N ARG A 117 -11.33 -2.27 13.42
CA ARG A 117 -10.53 -2.22 14.64
C ARG A 117 -9.08 -1.99 14.25
N VAL A 118 -8.44 -1.09 14.98
CA VAL A 118 -7.06 -0.71 14.75
C VAL A 118 -6.32 -0.86 16.07
N HIS A 119 -5.18 -1.53 16.01
CA HIS A 119 -4.29 -1.71 17.13
C HIS A 119 -2.98 -1.01 16.78
N MET A 120 -2.75 0.15 17.39
CA MET A 120 -1.55 0.93 17.12
C MET A 120 -0.38 0.39 17.94
N ILE A 121 0.75 0.21 17.26
CA ILE A 121 1.98 -0.28 17.86
C ILE A 121 2.81 0.92 18.35
N GLU A 122 3.22 0.91 19.61
CA GLU A 122 4.06 1.97 20.17
C GLU A 122 5.50 1.88 19.63
N LYS A 123 6.09 3.03 19.30
CA LYS A 123 7.49 3.15 18.87
C LYS A 123 8.39 3.07 20.09
N ASN A 124 8.92 1.88 20.34
CA ASN A 124 9.93 1.65 21.36
C ASN A 124 11.33 1.66 20.74
N LEU A 125 12.27 2.38 21.38
CA LEU A 125 13.66 2.41 20.95
C LEU A 125 14.25 1.00 21.07
N THR A 126 14.65 0.40 19.95
CA THR A 126 15.27 -0.92 19.92
C THR A 126 16.72 -0.84 20.35
N THR A 127 17.49 0.06 19.74
CA THR A 127 18.90 0.29 20.07
C THR A 127 19.40 1.61 19.48
N THR A 128 20.60 2.01 19.87
CA THR A 128 21.35 3.11 19.25
C THR A 128 22.69 2.58 18.76
N ILE A 129 23.07 2.92 17.52
CA ILE A 129 24.36 2.56 16.93
C ILE A 129 25.09 3.79 16.41
N ASN A 130 26.40 3.66 16.17
CA ASN A 130 27.18 4.71 15.52
C ASN A 130 27.17 4.50 14.00
N ALA A 131 26.75 5.52 13.23
CA ALA A 131 26.60 5.42 11.79
C ALA A 131 27.90 5.10 11.04
N ILE A 132 29.07 5.49 11.57
CA ILE A 132 30.36 5.16 10.95
C ILE A 132 30.62 3.66 11.00
N ASN A 133 30.28 2.99 12.10
CA ASN A 133 30.60 1.58 12.31
C ASN A 133 29.48 0.62 11.84
N GLY A 134 28.25 1.12 11.67
CA GLY A 134 27.08 0.26 11.49
C GLY A 134 26.73 -0.49 12.77
N GLY A 135 26.09 -1.65 12.66
CA GLY A 135 25.77 -2.48 13.82
C GLY A 135 24.53 -3.33 13.63
N GLU A 136 24.02 -3.85 14.74
CA GLU A 136 22.87 -4.75 14.75
C GLU A 136 21.78 -4.21 15.68
N ALA A 137 20.53 -4.31 15.23
CA ALA A 137 19.34 -4.16 16.07
C ALA A 137 18.72 -5.55 16.26
N ASN A 138 18.75 -6.05 17.49
CA ASN A 138 18.15 -7.33 17.84
C ASN A 138 16.80 -7.05 18.51
N LEU A 139 15.74 -7.64 17.97
CA LEU A 139 14.39 -7.56 18.53
C LEU A 139 14.08 -8.85 19.30
N ASP A 140 13.05 -8.78 20.14
CA ASP A 140 12.54 -9.96 20.81
C ASP A 140 12.11 -11.04 19.80
N ILE A 141 12.16 -12.30 20.22
CA ILE A 141 11.69 -13.47 19.43
C ILE A 141 12.58 -13.76 18.20
N GLY A 142 13.73 -13.08 18.07
CA GLY A 142 14.82 -13.46 17.18
C GLY A 142 14.85 -12.74 15.83
N ALA A 143 14.01 -11.72 15.66
CA ALA A 143 14.10 -10.81 14.52
C ALA A 143 15.30 -9.86 14.67
N LYS A 144 15.93 -9.53 13.56
CA LYS A 144 17.22 -8.84 13.57
C LYS A 144 17.40 -7.96 12.34
N ILE A 145 18.08 -6.84 12.51
CA ILE A 145 18.49 -5.97 11.42
C ILE A 145 20.01 -5.75 11.54
N ILE A 146 20.73 -5.85 10.42
CA ILE A 146 22.19 -5.69 10.35
C ILE A 146 22.48 -4.57 9.36
N PHE A 147 23.13 -3.52 9.86
CA PHE A 147 23.48 -2.34 9.09
C PHE A 147 24.99 -2.35 8.81
N PRO A 148 25.42 -2.11 7.55
CA PRO A 148 26.83 -1.96 7.25
C PRO A 148 27.39 -0.63 7.80
N GLU A 149 28.70 -0.47 7.72
CA GLU A 149 29.37 0.80 8.01
C GLU A 149 28.89 1.92 7.06
N ARG A 150 28.79 3.14 7.58
CA ARG A 150 28.49 4.35 6.79
C ARG A 150 27.20 4.25 5.95
N ALA A 151 26.20 3.56 6.49
CA ALA A 151 24.99 3.22 5.75
C ALA A 151 23.97 4.37 5.61
N PHE A 152 24.06 5.38 6.46
CA PHE A 152 22.94 6.29 6.71
C PHE A 152 23.09 7.64 6.00
N VAL A 153 21.97 8.15 5.50
CA VAL A 153 21.81 9.49 4.93
C VAL A 153 20.61 10.20 5.54
N ASP A 154 20.61 11.53 5.50
CA ASP A 154 19.43 12.34 5.81
C ASP A 154 18.47 12.48 4.62
N ASP A 155 17.35 13.17 4.81
CA ASP A 155 16.33 13.41 3.76
C ASP A 155 16.86 14.18 2.53
N ASN A 156 18.04 14.81 2.61
CA ASN A 156 18.70 15.47 1.48
C ASN A 156 19.78 14.59 0.84
N ASN A 157 19.82 13.29 1.15
CA ASN A 157 20.83 12.33 0.74
C ASN A 157 22.27 12.69 1.20
N VAL A 158 22.41 13.45 2.29
CA VAL A 158 23.72 13.76 2.86
C VAL A 158 24.11 12.66 3.86
N SER A 159 25.33 12.12 3.72
CA SER A 159 25.84 11.07 4.61
C SER A 159 25.84 11.53 6.07
N TYR A 160 25.31 10.66 6.93
CA TYR A 160 25.22 10.87 8.37
C TYR A 160 26.24 10.00 9.10
N GLU A 161 26.99 10.58 10.04
CA GLU A 161 28.08 9.91 10.77
C GLU A 161 27.87 9.89 12.30
N GLY A 162 26.71 10.37 12.77
CA GLY A 162 26.38 10.47 14.19
C GLY A 162 25.77 9.20 14.79
N GLU A 163 25.07 9.36 15.91
CA GLU A 163 24.30 8.29 16.55
C GLU A 163 22.94 8.11 15.86
N VAL A 164 22.62 6.86 15.53
CA VAL A 164 21.36 6.46 14.89
C VAL A 164 20.51 5.74 15.92
N SER A 165 19.35 6.29 16.24
CA SER A 165 18.31 5.66 17.03
C SER A 165 17.45 4.80 16.11
N ILE A 166 17.35 3.51 16.42
CA ILE A 166 16.62 2.53 15.62
C ILE A 166 15.36 2.14 16.37
N TYR A 167 14.22 2.32 15.73
CA TYR A 167 12.91 1.86 16.20
C TYR A 167 12.43 0.78 15.25
N ALA A 168 12.36 -0.45 15.73
CA ALA A 168 11.92 -1.57 14.93
C ALA A 168 10.84 -2.39 15.64
N HIS A 169 9.89 -2.90 14.86
CA HIS A 169 8.84 -3.79 15.34
C HIS A 169 8.64 -4.97 14.39
N TRP A 170 8.64 -6.18 14.93
CA TRP A 170 8.32 -7.40 14.20
C TRP A 170 6.85 -7.76 14.43
N TYR A 171 6.09 -7.83 13.34
CA TYR A 171 4.70 -8.28 13.33
C TYR A 171 4.69 -9.81 13.16
N ASP A 172 4.34 -10.50 14.23
CA ASP A 172 4.22 -11.96 14.24
C ASP A 172 3.07 -12.42 13.32
N PRO A 173 3.35 -13.19 12.25
CA PRO A 173 2.34 -13.65 11.30
C PRO A 173 1.34 -14.65 11.92
N SER A 174 1.66 -15.21 13.10
CA SER A 174 0.78 -16.11 13.86
C SER A 174 -0.10 -15.39 14.89
N SER A 175 0.10 -14.08 15.08
CA SER A 175 -0.65 -13.30 16.07
C SER A 175 -2.11 -13.10 15.67
N GLN A 176 -3.02 -13.32 16.62
CA GLN A 176 -4.45 -13.03 16.42
C GLN A 176 -4.75 -11.53 16.24
N ASN A 177 -3.85 -10.66 16.70
CA ASN A 177 -3.98 -9.21 16.57
C ASN A 177 -3.43 -8.68 15.24
N LEU A 178 -2.72 -9.51 14.45
CA LEU A 178 -2.10 -9.09 13.19
C LEU A 178 -3.07 -8.35 12.25
N PRO A 179 -4.32 -8.81 12.00
CA PRO A 179 -5.24 -8.09 11.12
C PRO A 179 -5.62 -6.68 11.62
N HIS A 180 -5.47 -6.42 12.92
CA HIS A 180 -5.78 -5.14 13.54
C HIS A 180 -4.55 -4.23 13.59
N SER A 181 -3.34 -4.78 13.72
CA SER A 181 -2.10 -4.01 13.86
C SER A 181 -1.33 -3.80 12.56
N MET A 182 -1.36 -4.74 11.62
CA MET A 182 -0.60 -4.62 10.38
C MET A 182 -1.12 -3.46 9.52
N PRO A 183 -0.26 -2.66 8.89
CA PRO A 183 -0.69 -1.69 7.90
C PRO A 183 -1.17 -2.37 6.60
N GLY A 184 -2.15 -1.74 5.95
CA GLY A 184 -2.82 -2.27 4.78
C GLY A 184 -3.66 -3.51 5.08
N ASP A 185 -3.86 -4.33 4.05
CA ASP A 185 -4.64 -5.57 4.10
C ASP A 185 -4.02 -6.70 3.26
N LEU A 186 -2.69 -6.66 3.10
CA LEU A 186 -1.90 -7.65 2.35
C LEU A 186 -2.24 -7.73 0.86
N ARG A 187 -2.79 -6.66 0.27
CA ARG A 187 -2.85 -6.51 -1.19
C ARG A 187 -1.49 -6.14 -1.74
N GLY A 188 -1.00 -6.93 -2.69
CA GLY A 188 0.28 -6.73 -3.35
C GLY A 188 0.15 -6.26 -4.80
N LEU A 189 1.13 -5.51 -5.28
CA LEU A 189 1.36 -5.16 -6.68
C LEU A 189 2.69 -5.78 -7.13
N SER A 190 2.61 -6.80 -7.99
CA SER A 190 3.79 -7.49 -8.50
C SER A 190 4.63 -6.60 -9.43
N GLN A 191 5.88 -6.98 -9.68
CA GLN A 191 6.75 -6.25 -10.63
C GLN A 191 6.21 -6.25 -12.07
N GLU A 192 5.36 -7.21 -12.43
CA GLU A 192 4.64 -7.22 -13.71
C GLU A 192 3.35 -6.39 -13.70
N GLY A 193 3.09 -5.63 -12.63
CA GLY A 193 1.90 -4.80 -12.47
C GLY A 193 0.61 -5.59 -12.20
N LYS A 194 0.72 -6.80 -11.62
CA LYS A 194 -0.45 -7.62 -11.29
C LYS A 194 -0.84 -7.45 -9.82
N LEU A 195 -2.15 -7.31 -9.59
CA LEU A 195 -2.69 -7.36 -8.23
C LEU A 195 -2.74 -8.80 -7.72
N VAL A 196 -2.21 -9.01 -6.52
CA VAL A 196 -2.15 -10.30 -5.82
C VAL A 196 -2.63 -10.14 -4.38
N GLN A 197 -3.07 -11.24 -3.78
CA GLN A 197 -3.28 -11.30 -2.33
C GLN A 197 -2.07 -11.99 -1.71
N LEU A 198 -1.53 -11.40 -0.65
CA LEU A 198 -0.35 -11.92 0.02
C LEU A 198 -0.74 -12.77 1.25
N ALA A 199 0.01 -13.85 1.47
CA ALA A 199 0.01 -14.60 2.72
C ALA A 199 1.36 -14.41 3.41
N THR A 200 1.32 -13.87 4.64
CA THR A 200 2.53 -13.39 5.31
C THR A 200 3.25 -14.43 6.14
N TYR A 201 4.58 -14.39 6.07
CA TYR A 201 5.50 -15.13 6.94
C TYR A 201 6.28 -14.21 7.89
N GLY A 202 5.92 -12.94 7.94
CA GLY A 202 6.45 -11.99 8.91
C GLY A 202 6.72 -10.63 8.28
N MET A 203 6.35 -9.59 9.03
CA MET A 203 6.51 -8.20 8.64
C MET A 203 7.38 -7.45 9.64
N MET A 204 8.10 -6.45 9.19
CA MET A 204 8.97 -5.59 9.99
C MET A 204 8.67 -4.13 9.67
N ALA A 205 8.49 -3.30 10.70
CA ALA A 205 8.58 -1.85 10.58
C ALA A 205 9.96 -1.40 11.07
N VAL A 206 10.62 -0.50 10.35
CA VAL A 206 11.88 0.10 10.79
C VAL A 206 11.85 1.60 10.53
N GLU A 207 12.13 2.39 11.56
CA GLU A 207 12.34 3.83 11.46
C GLU A 207 13.65 4.21 12.11
N LEU A 208 14.36 5.13 11.45
CA LEU A 208 15.70 5.55 11.83
C LEU A 208 15.71 7.04 12.10
N PHE A 209 16.28 7.45 13.23
CA PHE A 209 16.35 8.85 13.60
C PHE A 209 17.73 9.25 14.11
N THR A 210 18.11 10.49 13.84
CA THR A 210 19.18 11.16 14.60
C THR A 210 18.76 11.39 16.05
N ALA A 211 19.70 11.72 16.93
CA ALA A 211 19.40 12.10 18.32
C ALA A 211 18.44 13.30 18.48
N ASN A 212 18.30 14.13 17.43
CA ASN A 212 17.38 15.28 17.43
C ASN A 212 16.02 14.96 16.79
N GLY A 213 15.74 13.70 16.43
CA GLY A 213 14.49 13.26 15.84
C GLY A 213 14.34 13.53 14.34
N GLN A 214 15.42 13.88 13.64
CA GLN A 214 15.41 13.93 12.16
C GLN A 214 15.46 12.52 11.60
N SER A 215 14.61 12.21 10.63
CA SER A 215 14.60 10.91 9.94
C SER A 215 15.91 10.64 9.19
N LEU A 216 16.24 9.37 9.08
CA LEU A 216 17.37 8.86 8.32
C LEU A 216 16.91 7.73 7.40
N GLN A 217 17.65 7.50 6.32
CA GLN A 217 17.48 6.39 5.40
C GLN A 217 18.81 5.72 5.07
N LEU A 218 18.76 4.61 4.35
CA LEU A 218 19.95 4.02 3.74
C LEU A 218 20.42 4.88 2.55
N GLY A 219 21.73 4.99 2.38
CA GLY A 219 22.33 5.66 1.24
C GLY A 219 22.11 4.88 -0.06
N GLU A 220 22.11 5.59 -1.19
CA GLU A 220 21.94 4.98 -2.51
C GLU A 220 22.97 3.85 -2.76
N GLY A 221 22.48 2.69 -3.17
CA GLY A 221 23.31 1.50 -3.42
C GLY A 221 23.81 0.76 -2.18
N ILE A 222 23.39 1.18 -0.98
CA ILE A 222 23.68 0.48 0.27
C ILE A 222 22.48 -0.41 0.63
N SER A 223 22.76 -1.65 1.05
CA SER A 223 21.75 -2.54 1.60
C SER A 223 22.01 -2.85 3.06
N ALA A 224 20.95 -3.18 3.79
CA ALA A 224 20.99 -3.76 5.11
C ALA A 224 20.34 -5.14 5.09
N THR A 225 20.72 -6.01 6.02
CA THR A 225 20.10 -7.34 6.16
C THR A 225 18.96 -7.27 7.17
N ILE A 226 17.80 -7.83 6.85
CA ILE A 226 16.73 -8.13 7.81
C ILE A 226 16.57 -9.64 7.94
N GLU A 227 16.52 -10.14 9.18
CA GLU A 227 16.15 -11.51 9.51
C GLU A 227 14.73 -11.54 10.10
N PHE A 228 13.82 -12.25 9.43
CA PHE A 228 12.44 -12.46 9.85
C PHE A 228 12.30 -13.88 10.44
N PRO A 229 12.08 -14.05 11.75
CA PRO A 229 11.87 -15.36 12.34
C PRO A 229 10.52 -15.92 11.90
N ILE A 230 10.47 -17.23 11.63
CA ILE A 230 9.25 -17.90 11.22
C ILE A 230 8.67 -18.67 12.42
N PRO A 231 7.45 -18.35 12.87
CA PRO A 231 6.77 -19.11 13.92
C PRO A 231 6.70 -20.60 13.57
N GLU A 232 6.85 -21.47 14.58
CA GLU A 232 6.87 -22.93 14.41
C GLU A 232 5.66 -23.46 13.62
N THR A 233 4.49 -22.82 13.82
CA THR A 233 3.24 -23.18 13.12
C THR A 233 3.29 -22.97 11.61
N LEU A 234 4.18 -22.12 11.11
CA LEU A 234 4.32 -21.78 9.68
C LEU A 234 5.55 -22.42 9.03
N GLN A 235 6.50 -22.96 9.81
CA GLN A 235 7.76 -23.49 9.26
C GLN A 235 7.56 -24.61 8.25
N ASN A 236 6.53 -25.46 8.44
CA ASN A 236 6.28 -26.58 7.53
C ASN A 236 5.74 -26.16 6.15
N SER A 237 5.16 -24.97 6.04
CA SER A 237 4.63 -24.42 4.77
C SER A 237 5.51 -23.32 4.17
N ALA A 238 6.55 -22.89 4.90
CA ALA A 238 7.48 -21.85 4.48
C ALA A 238 8.31 -22.30 3.27
N PRO A 239 8.21 -21.61 2.11
CA PRO A 239 9.07 -21.92 0.96
C PRO A 239 10.54 -21.61 1.22
N GLU A 240 11.47 -22.29 0.53
CA GLU A 240 12.92 -22.04 0.66
C GLU A 240 13.34 -20.62 0.23
N THR A 241 12.60 -20.04 -0.71
CA THR A 241 12.76 -18.65 -1.17
C THR A 241 11.38 -18.00 -1.22
N ILE A 242 11.29 -16.76 -0.77
CA ILE A 242 10.05 -16.00 -0.72
C ILE A 242 10.28 -14.59 -1.27
N VAL A 243 9.23 -13.96 -1.78
CA VAL A 243 9.30 -12.58 -2.29
C VAL A 243 9.22 -11.61 -1.11
N THR A 244 10.01 -10.55 -1.17
CA THR A 244 9.95 -9.45 -0.22
C THR A 244 9.14 -8.29 -0.80
N TRP A 245 8.40 -7.63 0.07
CA TRP A 245 7.49 -6.54 -0.31
C TRP A 245 7.72 -5.35 0.59
N SER A 246 7.60 -4.13 0.04
CA SER A 246 7.60 -2.90 0.83
C SER A 246 6.24 -2.20 0.71
N LEU A 247 5.76 -1.58 1.78
CA LEU A 247 4.48 -0.87 1.72
C LEU A 247 4.68 0.50 1.06
N ASN A 248 3.97 0.75 -0.04
CA ASN A 248 3.79 2.09 -0.55
C ASN A 248 2.73 2.79 0.30
N GLU A 249 3.12 3.75 1.13
CA GLU A 249 2.21 4.39 2.09
C GLU A 249 1.17 5.31 1.44
N GLU A 250 1.36 5.73 0.19
CA GLU A 250 0.39 6.54 -0.56
C GLU A 250 -0.72 5.66 -1.18
N THR A 251 -0.35 4.51 -1.74
CA THR A 251 -1.31 3.61 -2.40
C THR A 251 -1.82 2.51 -1.47
N VAL A 252 -1.08 2.26 -0.38
CA VAL A 252 -1.27 1.20 0.62
C VAL A 252 -1.17 -0.21 0.02
N TYR A 253 -0.60 -0.33 -1.18
CA TYR A 253 -0.21 -1.61 -1.76
C TYR A 253 1.19 -2.00 -1.29
N TRP A 254 1.35 -3.30 -1.07
CA TRP A 254 2.66 -3.91 -0.91
C TRP A 254 3.29 -4.06 -2.29
N GLU A 255 4.40 -3.39 -2.56
CA GLU A 255 5.11 -3.44 -3.83
C GLU A 255 6.20 -4.51 -3.79
N GLU A 256 6.29 -5.31 -4.85
CA GLU A 256 7.27 -6.38 -4.97
C GLU A 256 8.70 -5.83 -5.18
N GLU A 257 9.63 -6.26 -4.33
CA GLU A 257 10.99 -5.70 -4.30
C GLU A 257 12.05 -6.73 -4.73
N SER A 258 12.24 -7.77 -3.92
CA SER A 258 13.36 -8.70 -4.00
C SER A 258 12.93 -10.07 -3.45
N THR A 259 13.89 -10.88 -3.00
CA THR A 259 13.63 -12.18 -2.39
C THR A 259 14.38 -12.35 -1.09
N ALA A 260 13.85 -13.18 -0.21
CA ALA A 260 14.48 -13.64 1.01
C ALA A 260 14.69 -15.16 0.97
N THR A 261 15.75 -15.64 1.60
CA THR A 261 16.08 -17.07 1.67
C THR A 261 15.85 -17.62 3.06
N LEU A 262 15.26 -18.81 3.15
CA LEU A 262 15.05 -19.52 4.40
C LEU A 262 16.36 -20.14 4.89
N VAL A 263 16.84 -19.69 6.05
CA VAL A 263 18.03 -20.22 6.72
C VAL A 263 17.73 -20.35 8.21
N ASP A 264 17.90 -21.55 8.77
CA ASP A 264 17.75 -21.82 10.20
C ASP A 264 16.44 -21.29 10.83
N GLY A 265 15.32 -21.43 10.11
CA GLY A 265 13.99 -21.01 10.58
C GLY A 265 13.73 -19.50 10.45
N LYS A 266 14.54 -18.78 9.68
CA LYS A 266 14.36 -17.36 9.40
C LYS A 266 14.42 -17.08 7.91
N TYR A 267 13.67 -16.09 7.44
CA TYR A 267 13.92 -15.47 6.15
C TYR A 267 14.98 -14.38 6.29
N ILE A 268 16.02 -14.44 5.45
CA ILE A 268 17.09 -13.44 5.39
C ILE A 268 16.93 -12.66 4.08
N ALA A 269 16.71 -11.34 4.21
CA ALA A 269 16.50 -10.41 3.10
C ALA A 269 17.53 -9.28 3.12
N GLU A 270 17.95 -8.82 1.94
CA GLU A 270 18.67 -7.55 1.78
C GLU A 270 17.66 -6.46 1.36
N VAL A 271 17.64 -5.34 2.09
CA VAL A 271 16.76 -4.20 1.84
C VAL A 271 17.57 -2.94 1.57
N THR A 272 17.05 -2.06 0.71
CA THR A 272 17.74 -0.84 0.25
C THR A 272 17.13 0.45 0.80
N HIS A 273 16.03 0.33 1.55
CA HIS A 273 15.35 1.43 2.23
C HIS A 273 14.60 0.88 3.45
N PHE A 274 14.20 1.76 4.37
CA PHE A 274 13.41 1.37 5.52
C PHE A 274 12.05 2.04 5.55
N SER A 275 11.05 1.18 5.69
CA SER A 275 9.63 1.46 5.87
C SER A 275 9.00 0.20 6.49
N PHE A 276 7.82 -0.20 6.06
CA PHE A 276 7.30 -1.54 6.33
C PHE A 276 7.76 -2.52 5.27
N TRP A 277 8.33 -3.65 5.71
CA TRP A 277 8.80 -4.76 4.90
C TRP A 277 8.08 -6.04 5.26
N ASN A 278 7.85 -6.90 4.26
CA ASN A 278 7.15 -8.16 4.44
C ASN A 278 7.81 -9.30 3.66
N CYS A 279 7.75 -10.51 4.20
CA CYS A 279 8.14 -11.75 3.52
C CYS A 279 6.89 -12.57 3.21
N ASP A 280 6.38 -12.49 1.98
CA ASP A 280 5.05 -13.02 1.66
C ASP A 280 5.00 -13.88 0.40
N ALA A 281 4.15 -14.90 0.45
CA ALA A 281 3.80 -15.70 -0.70
C ALA A 281 2.62 -15.04 -1.46
N PRO A 282 2.77 -14.72 -2.76
CA PRO A 282 1.69 -14.14 -3.55
C PRO A 282 0.72 -15.20 -4.07
N PHE A 283 -0.58 -14.89 -4.03
CA PHE A 283 -1.65 -15.70 -4.58
C PHE A 283 -2.53 -14.89 -5.54
N PRO A 284 -3.17 -15.54 -6.54
CA PRO A 284 -4.14 -14.87 -7.39
C PRO A 284 -5.27 -14.24 -6.56
N LEU A 285 -5.62 -12.99 -6.86
CA LEU A 285 -6.73 -12.30 -6.19
C LEU A 285 -8.07 -12.99 -6.52
N VAL A 286 -8.84 -13.30 -5.49
CA VAL A 286 -10.19 -13.84 -5.60
C VAL A 286 -11.14 -12.97 -4.79
N ASN A 287 -12.19 -12.44 -5.44
CA ASN A 287 -13.22 -11.66 -4.76
C ASN A 287 -14.28 -12.57 -4.15
N ILE A 288 -14.43 -12.51 -2.83
CA ILE A 288 -15.45 -13.25 -2.07
C ILE A 288 -16.38 -12.26 -1.40
N TYR A 289 -17.70 -12.45 -1.58
CA TYR A 289 -18.74 -11.65 -0.92
C TYR A 289 -19.67 -12.57 -0.13
N GLY A 290 -20.06 -12.14 1.06
CA GLY A 290 -20.96 -12.89 1.92
C GLY A 290 -21.57 -12.02 3.00
N LYS A 291 -22.63 -12.53 3.64
CA LYS A 291 -23.26 -11.91 4.81
C LYS A 291 -23.41 -12.95 5.89
N LEU A 292 -22.84 -12.69 7.05
CA LEU A 292 -23.06 -13.51 8.24
C LEU A 292 -24.44 -13.18 8.82
N VAL A 293 -25.31 -14.19 8.95
CA VAL A 293 -26.66 -14.04 9.48
C VAL A 293 -26.93 -15.01 10.63
N ASN A 294 -27.84 -14.65 11.53
CA ASN A 294 -28.37 -15.57 12.54
C ASN A 294 -29.44 -16.51 11.95
N GLN A 295 -30.01 -17.38 12.78
CA GLN A 295 -31.07 -18.33 12.39
C GLN A 295 -32.34 -17.67 11.81
N ASP A 296 -32.57 -16.39 12.12
CA ASP A 296 -33.71 -15.60 11.66
C ASP A 296 -33.38 -14.79 10.39
N GLY A 297 -32.19 -14.96 9.81
CA GLY A 297 -31.72 -14.26 8.62
C GLY A 297 -31.26 -12.82 8.87
N GLN A 298 -31.12 -12.40 10.14
CA GLN A 298 -30.65 -11.07 10.50
C GLN A 298 -29.12 -11.02 10.48
N ALA A 299 -28.57 -9.94 9.90
CA ALA A 299 -27.13 -9.75 9.82
C ALA A 299 -26.50 -9.66 11.22
N LEU A 300 -25.38 -10.36 11.43
CA LEU A 300 -24.59 -10.28 12.64
C LEU A 300 -23.47 -9.24 12.44
N PRO A 301 -23.54 -8.05 13.07
CA PRO A 301 -22.52 -7.02 12.91
C PRO A 301 -21.26 -7.34 13.73
N TRP A 302 -20.11 -6.82 13.29
CA TRP A 302 -18.85 -6.73 14.05
C TRP A 302 -18.26 -8.06 14.53
N HIS A 303 -18.53 -9.16 13.81
CA HIS A 303 -17.89 -10.45 14.04
C HIS A 303 -16.67 -10.61 13.13
N LEU A 304 -15.58 -11.14 13.69
CA LEU A 304 -14.42 -11.54 12.91
C LEU A 304 -14.76 -12.83 12.14
N ILE A 305 -14.58 -12.81 10.82
CA ILE A 305 -14.74 -13.99 9.96
C ILE A 305 -13.34 -14.41 9.52
N CYS A 306 -12.94 -15.62 9.92
CA CYS A 306 -11.71 -16.23 9.43
C CYS A 306 -12.05 -17.18 8.29
N ILE A 307 -11.50 -16.94 7.11
CA ILE A 307 -11.59 -17.85 5.96
C ILE A 307 -10.29 -18.66 5.96
N LEU A 308 -10.40 -19.96 6.22
CA LEU A 308 -9.28 -20.89 6.18
C LEU A 308 -9.20 -21.48 4.76
N ALA A 309 -8.00 -21.45 4.18
CA ALA A 309 -7.67 -22.08 2.89
C ALA A 309 -7.00 -23.44 3.11
#